data_AF-A0A7Y1ZU90-F1
#
_entry.id   AF-A0A7Y1ZU90-F1
#
_cell.length_a   1.000
_cell.length_b   1.000
_cell.length_c   1.000
_cell.angle_alpha   90.00
_cell.angle_beta   90.00
_cell.angle_gamma   90.00
#
_symmetry.space_group_name_H-M   'P 1'
#
loop_
_entity.id
_entity.type
_entity.pdbx_description
1 polymer ?
#
loop_
_entity_poly.entity_id
_entity_poly.type
_entity_poly.pdbx_seq_one_letter_code
_entity_poly.pdbx_strand_id
1 'polypeptide(L)'
;MGSGVDVVDQRRVVVAALPLTPAARARLGSQLTGARVVDIREQVERADLVLAPSCSPQTIRALKEAYPDARLVVVEIEDWEFDIDLPGPVKRLFAAGADGYVTVDSIAELAAHLAPSRAATDLPDAAHAELSALPGTSLDEIIMSTLADRIRSDHPSARRKRSGTRDGS
;
A
#
# COMPACT_ATOMS: atom_id res chain seq x y z
N MET A 1 30.94 -9.85 49.11
CA MET A 1 30.77 -8.67 48.24
C MET A 1 30.88 -9.13 46.80
N GLY A 2 29.75 -9.43 46.17
CA GLY A 2 29.64 -9.69 44.74
C GLY A 2 28.51 -8.83 44.23
N SER A 3 28.84 -7.76 43.53
CA SER A 3 27.87 -6.83 42.94
C SER A 3 27.09 -7.59 41.87
N GLY A 4 25.82 -7.87 42.16
CA GLY A 4 24.85 -8.29 41.16
C GLY A 4 24.79 -7.19 40.11
N VAL A 5 25.32 -7.50 38.92
CA VAL A 5 25.10 -6.67 37.75
C VAL A 5 23.63 -6.88 37.41
N ASP A 6 22.79 -5.92 37.79
CA ASP A 6 21.46 -5.77 37.22
C ASP A 6 21.67 -5.64 35.71
N VAL A 7 21.44 -6.74 34.98
CA VAL A 7 21.23 -6.66 33.55
C VAL A 7 19.90 -5.92 33.42
N VAL A 8 19.97 -4.60 33.37
CA VAL A 8 18.84 -3.78 32.95
C VAL A 8 18.57 -4.22 31.53
N ASP A 9 17.65 -5.17 31.38
CA ASP A 9 17.10 -5.56 30.09
C ASP A 9 16.58 -4.26 29.48
N GLN A 10 17.35 -3.71 28.53
CA GLN A 10 17.02 -2.44 27.91
C GLN A 10 15.79 -2.69 27.05
N ARG A 11 14.64 -2.57 27.71
CA ARG A 11 13.34 -2.85 27.16
C ARG A 11 13.15 -1.99 25.93
N ARG A 12 13.13 -2.64 24.76
CA ARG A 12 13.02 -1.99 23.46
C ARG A 12 11.90 -0.93 23.47
N VAL A 13 12.22 0.29 23.06
CA VAL A 13 11.28 1.41 23.01
C VAL A 13 10.69 1.52 21.61
N VAL A 14 9.37 1.45 21.52
CA VAL A 14 8.59 1.58 20.29
C VAL A 14 7.74 2.83 20.38
N VAL A 15 7.96 3.77 19.48
CA VAL A 15 7.11 4.96 19.34
C VAL A 15 6.02 4.66 18.31
N ALA A 16 4.77 4.79 18.72
CA ALA A 16 3.62 4.60 17.86
C ALA A 16 3.03 5.97 17.45
N ALA A 17 3.20 6.33 16.18
CA ALA A 17 2.44 7.40 15.52
C ALA A 17 1.11 6.88 14.96
N LEU A 18 0.55 5.84 15.58
CA LEU A 18 -0.68 5.17 15.21
C LEU A 18 -1.76 5.50 16.27
N PRO A 19 -3.06 5.53 15.90
CA PRO A 19 -4.15 5.81 16.84
C PRO A 19 -4.43 4.60 17.75
N LEU A 20 -3.41 4.10 18.45
CA LEU A 20 -3.52 2.96 19.35
C LEU A 20 -4.04 3.40 20.71
N THR A 21 -5.07 2.73 21.21
CA THR A 21 -5.50 2.90 22.61
C THR A 21 -4.41 2.43 23.58
N PRO A 22 -4.44 2.84 24.86
CA PRO A 22 -3.49 2.33 25.86
C PRO A 22 -3.50 0.80 25.98
N ALA A 23 -4.67 0.17 25.88
CA ALA A 23 -4.81 -1.29 25.88
C ALA A 23 -4.14 -1.93 24.66
N ALA A 24 -4.33 -1.36 23.46
CA ALA A 24 -3.68 -1.83 22.24
C ALA A 24 -2.15 -1.70 22.32
N ARG A 25 -1.63 -0.59 22.87
CA ARG A 25 -0.18 -0.42 23.09
C ARG A 25 0.38 -1.44 24.08
N ALA A 26 -0.33 -1.70 25.18
CA ALA A 26 0.07 -2.72 26.16
C ALA A 26 0.06 -4.12 25.53
N ARG A 27 -0.97 -4.46 24.75
CA ARG A 27 -1.08 -5.71 24.01
C ARG A 27 0.07 -5.86 23.01
N LEU A 28 0.33 -4.85 22.19
CA LEU A 28 1.43 -4.84 21.22
C LEU A 28 2.79 -4.98 21.91
N GLY A 29 3.01 -4.26 23.01
CA GLY A 29 4.23 -4.39 23.81
C GLY A 29 4.44 -5.80 24.33
N SER A 30 3.38 -6.47 24.82
CA SER A 30 3.46 -7.87 25.27
C SER A 30 3.83 -8.83 24.14
N GLN A 31 3.33 -8.60 22.92
CA GLN A 31 3.61 -9.42 21.75
C GLN A 31 5.02 -9.19 21.19
N LEU A 32 5.58 -7.99 21.36
CA LEU A 32 6.92 -7.62 20.93
C LEU A 32 7.98 -7.94 22.00
N THR A 33 7.88 -9.12 22.63
CA THR A 33 8.80 -9.59 23.68
C THR A 33 8.92 -8.58 24.82
N GLY A 34 7.79 -8.00 25.23
CA GLY A 34 7.77 -7.01 26.29
C GLY A 34 8.36 -5.67 25.89
N ALA A 35 8.25 -5.18 24.65
CA ALA A 35 8.63 -3.81 24.33
C ALA A 35 7.84 -2.75 25.16
N ARG A 36 8.41 -1.56 25.35
CA ARG A 36 7.69 -0.38 25.85
C ARG A 36 7.14 0.38 24.64
N VAL A 37 5.83 0.28 24.41
CA VAL A 37 5.14 1.00 23.34
C VAL A 37 4.55 2.30 23.88
N VAL A 38 4.99 3.43 23.35
CA VAL A 38 4.52 4.78 23.74
C VAL A 38 3.83 5.47 22.59
N ASP A 39 2.93 6.40 22.91
CA ASP A 39 2.36 7.30 21.91
C ASP A 39 3.40 8.32 21.45
N ILE A 40 3.37 8.75 20.18
CA ILE A 40 4.29 9.77 19.66
C ILE A 40 4.23 11.12 20.40
N ARG A 41 3.12 11.40 21.09
CA ARG A 41 2.99 12.61 21.92
C ARG A 41 3.79 12.54 23.22
N GLU A 42 4.26 11.36 23.61
CA GLU A 42 5.12 11.16 24.77
C GLU A 42 6.58 11.46 24.43
N GLN A 43 7.29 12.14 25.32
CA GLN A 43 8.73 12.38 25.15
C GLN A 43 9.51 11.13 25.52
N VAL A 44 10.41 10.71 24.62
CA VAL A 44 11.37 9.63 24.84
C VAL A 44 12.76 10.07 24.42
N GLU A 45 13.77 9.69 25.18
CA GLU A 45 15.17 10.02 24.88
C GLU A 45 15.69 9.23 23.68
N ARG A 46 15.22 7.99 23.50
CA ARG A 46 15.59 7.11 22.39
C ARG A 46 14.44 6.18 22.01
N ALA A 47 14.35 5.87 20.73
CA ALA A 47 13.44 4.86 20.18
C ALA A 47 14.23 3.87 19.32
N ASP A 48 13.88 2.59 19.40
CA ASP A 48 14.44 1.54 18.54
C ASP A 48 13.58 1.30 17.29
N LEU A 49 12.28 1.62 17.39
CA LEU A 49 11.29 1.43 16.35
C LEU A 49 10.27 2.57 16.37
N VAL A 50 9.93 3.10 15.21
CA VAL A 50 8.82 4.03 14.99
C VAL A 50 7.81 3.35 14.08
N LEU A 51 6.56 3.24 14.53
CA LEU A 51 5.44 2.79 13.72
C LEU A 51 4.66 4.00 13.22
N ALA A 52 4.46 4.09 11.92
CA ALA A 52 3.73 5.18 11.28
C ALA A 52 2.63 4.65 10.37
N PRO A 53 1.51 5.36 10.20
CA PRO A 53 0.54 5.05 9.15
C PRO A 53 1.13 5.38 7.79
N SER A 54 0.46 4.95 6.71
CA SER A 54 0.73 5.53 5.38
C SER A 54 0.41 7.03 5.43
N CYS A 55 1.46 7.86 5.38
CA CYS A 55 1.36 9.30 5.46
C CYS A 55 2.26 9.97 4.42
N SER A 56 2.29 11.31 4.40
CA SER A 56 3.05 12.05 3.40
C SER A 56 4.56 11.80 3.49
N PRO A 57 5.30 11.87 2.37
CA PRO A 57 6.76 11.78 2.40
C PRO A 57 7.42 12.81 3.35
N GLN A 58 6.85 14.00 3.46
CA GLN A 58 7.31 15.06 4.36
C GLN A 58 7.19 14.61 5.83
N THR A 59 6.08 13.98 6.19
CA THR A 59 5.87 13.40 7.54
C THR A 59 6.86 12.27 7.80
N ILE A 60 7.09 11.36 6.84
CA ILE A 60 8.07 10.28 6.98
C ILE A 60 9.48 10.84 7.20
N ARG A 61 9.88 11.87 6.44
CA ARG A 61 11.16 12.55 6.64
C ARG A 61 11.26 13.17 8.03
N ALA A 62 10.24 13.91 8.48
CA ALA A 62 10.24 14.52 9.80
C ALA A 62 10.36 13.48 10.93
N LEU A 63 9.68 12.33 10.80
CA LEU A 63 9.82 11.22 11.75
C LEU A 63 11.23 10.64 11.76
N LYS A 64 11.88 10.53 10.59
CA LYS A 64 13.28 10.08 10.50
C LYS A 64 14.27 11.08 11.07
N GLU A 65 14.02 12.37 10.91
CA GLU A 65 14.85 13.42 11.53
C GLU A 65 14.68 13.43 13.05
N ALA A 66 13.47 13.22 13.56
CA ALA A 66 13.19 13.15 14.99
C ALA A 66 13.75 11.88 15.67
N TYR A 67 13.78 10.76 14.94
CA TYR A 67 14.26 9.47 15.44
C TYR A 67 15.28 8.85 14.47
N PRO A 68 16.50 9.41 14.38
CA PRO A 68 17.48 9.04 13.35
C PRO A 68 17.97 7.60 13.47
N ASP A 69 18.11 7.10 14.69
CA ASP A 69 18.58 5.74 14.97
C ASP A 69 17.47 4.69 14.89
N ALA A 70 16.19 5.11 14.93
CA ALA A 70 15.08 4.17 14.99
C ALA A 70 14.80 3.57 13.62
N ARG A 71 14.48 2.28 13.56
CA ARG A 71 13.85 1.70 12.36
C ARG A 71 12.45 2.33 12.22
N LEU A 72 12.10 2.85 11.04
CA LEU A 72 10.75 3.34 10.77
C LEU A 72 10.01 2.31 9.93
N VAL A 73 8.80 1.94 10.34
CA VAL A 73 7.93 0.98 9.64
C VAL A 73 6.59 1.64 9.38
N VAL A 74 6.17 1.64 8.11
CA VAL A 74 4.81 2.04 7.72
C VAL A 74 3.88 0.86 7.91
N VAL A 75 2.74 1.08 8.56
CA VAL A 75 1.79 0.05 8.98
C VAL A 75 0.39 0.41 8.49
N GLU A 76 -0.27 -0.56 7.88
CA GLU A 76 -1.72 -0.58 7.68
C GLU A 76 -2.29 -1.66 8.60
N ILE A 77 -3.25 -1.31 9.44
CA ILE A 77 -3.83 -2.22 10.42
C ILE A 77 -5.32 -1.92 10.58
N GLU A 78 -6.12 -2.99 10.62
CA GLU A 78 -7.49 -2.92 11.07
C GLU A 78 -7.62 -3.98 12.14
N ASP A 79 -8.12 -3.59 13.30
CA ASP A 79 -8.29 -4.45 14.44
C ASP A 79 -9.55 -4.00 15.19
N TRP A 80 -10.64 -4.73 14.96
CA TRP A 80 -11.94 -4.45 15.55
C TRP A 80 -11.97 -4.71 17.05
N GLU A 81 -11.06 -5.55 17.59
CA GLU A 81 -10.96 -5.79 19.04
C GLU A 81 -10.52 -4.52 19.78
N PHE A 82 -9.69 -3.70 19.12
CA PHE A 82 -9.14 -2.47 19.68
C PHE A 82 -9.69 -1.18 19.05
N ASP A 83 -10.76 -1.29 18.25
CA ASP A 83 -11.38 -0.16 17.53
C ASP A 83 -10.38 0.61 16.63
N ILE A 84 -9.48 -0.15 15.98
CA ILE A 84 -8.49 0.39 15.06
C ILE A 84 -9.01 0.23 13.64
N ASP A 85 -9.36 1.34 13.01
CA ASP A 85 -9.72 1.41 11.59
C ASP A 85 -8.72 2.32 10.86
N LEU A 86 -7.69 1.71 10.28
CA LEU A 86 -6.65 2.40 9.50
C LEU A 86 -6.46 1.69 8.14
N PRO A 87 -7.44 1.79 7.23
CA PRO A 87 -7.35 1.22 5.89
C PRO A 87 -6.38 2.07 5.08
N GLY A 88 -5.15 1.60 4.93
CA GLY A 88 -4.18 2.27 4.10
C GLY A 88 -4.44 2.07 2.61
N PRO A 89 -3.65 2.74 1.74
CA PRO A 89 -3.80 2.63 0.29
C PRO A 89 -3.76 1.18 -0.20
N VAL A 90 -2.92 0.31 0.37
CA VAL A 90 -2.76 -1.06 -0.12
C VAL A 90 -3.99 -1.91 0.23
N LYS A 91 -4.47 -1.85 1.47
CA LYS A 91 -5.70 -2.53 1.89
C LYS A 91 -6.92 -2.08 1.08
N ARG A 92 -7.02 -0.80 0.70
CA ARG A 92 -8.11 -0.31 -0.16
C ARG A 92 -8.07 -0.91 -1.57
N LEU A 93 -6.88 -1.16 -2.12
CA LEU A 93 -6.73 -1.85 -3.41
C LEU A 93 -7.20 -3.30 -3.30
N PHE A 94 -6.83 -4.01 -2.23
CA PHE A 94 -7.31 -5.37 -1.98
C PHE A 94 -8.82 -5.43 -1.80
N ALA A 95 -9.40 -4.50 -1.04
CA ALA A 95 -10.85 -4.40 -0.87
C ALA A 95 -11.59 -4.11 -2.19
N ALA A 96 -10.93 -3.43 -3.15
CA ALA A 96 -11.45 -3.19 -4.50
C ALA A 96 -11.29 -4.40 -5.45
N GLY A 97 -10.66 -5.49 -5.00
CA GLY A 97 -10.49 -6.73 -5.77
C GLY A 97 -9.12 -6.91 -6.41
N ALA A 98 -8.08 -6.18 -5.99
CA ALA A 98 -6.72 -6.49 -6.42
C ALA A 98 -6.26 -7.84 -5.87
N ASP A 99 -5.63 -8.68 -6.70
CA ASP A 99 -5.08 -9.98 -6.27
C ASP A 99 -3.69 -9.86 -5.63
N GLY A 100 -3.01 -8.72 -5.82
CA GLY A 100 -1.64 -8.51 -5.32
C GLY A 100 -1.21 -7.05 -5.34
N TYR A 101 -0.18 -6.76 -4.55
CA TYR A 101 0.53 -5.49 -4.53
C TYR A 101 2.03 -5.77 -4.56
N VAL A 102 2.76 -5.18 -5.50
CA VAL A 102 4.18 -5.45 -5.71
C VAL A 102 4.96 -4.13 -5.81
N THR A 103 6.11 -4.08 -5.13
CA THR A 103 7.08 -2.99 -5.23
C THR A 103 8.40 -3.58 -5.69
N VAL A 104 8.92 -3.08 -6.80
CA VAL A 104 10.14 -3.57 -7.44
C VAL A 104 10.91 -2.37 -7.98
N ASP A 105 12.22 -2.51 -8.05
CA ASP A 105 13.11 -1.44 -8.49
C ASP A 105 13.44 -1.56 -9.99
N SER A 106 12.96 -2.62 -10.66
CA SER A 106 13.19 -2.83 -12.09
C SER A 106 12.10 -3.65 -12.80
N ILE A 107 12.03 -3.50 -14.13
CA ILE A 107 11.15 -4.31 -14.98
C ILE A 107 11.55 -5.79 -14.97
N ALA A 108 12.85 -6.10 -14.88
CA ALA A 108 13.32 -7.47 -14.79
C ALA A 108 12.83 -8.17 -13.50
N GLU A 109 12.88 -7.44 -12.39
CA GLU A 109 12.35 -7.91 -11.10
C GLU A 109 10.81 -8.05 -11.15
N LEU A 110 10.10 -7.10 -11.78
CA LEU A 110 8.66 -7.22 -12.02
C LEU A 110 8.31 -8.50 -12.79
N ALA A 111 9.02 -8.75 -13.89
CA ALA A 111 8.82 -9.94 -14.72
C ALA A 111 9.10 -11.23 -13.93
N ALA A 112 10.15 -11.24 -13.10
CA ALA A 112 10.46 -12.37 -12.24
C ALA A 112 9.37 -12.63 -11.19
N HIS A 113 8.77 -11.58 -10.61
CA HIS A 113 7.66 -11.70 -9.65
C HIS A 113 6.36 -12.19 -10.29
N LEU A 114 6.09 -11.83 -11.55
CA LEU A 114 4.85 -12.18 -12.25
C LEU A 114 4.99 -13.44 -13.11
N ALA A 115 6.20 -13.94 -13.32
CA ALA A 115 6.42 -15.16 -14.08
C ALA A 115 5.61 -16.30 -13.44
N PRO A 116 4.78 -17.02 -14.22
CA PRO A 116 4.06 -18.16 -13.69
C PRO A 116 5.06 -19.15 -13.10
N SER A 117 4.77 -19.68 -11.91
CA SER A 117 5.54 -20.79 -11.34
C SER A 117 5.58 -21.89 -12.40
N ARG A 118 6.76 -22.23 -12.92
CA ARG A 118 6.94 -23.07 -14.12
C ARG A 118 6.30 -24.44 -13.94
N ALA A 119 5.03 -24.58 -14.31
CA ALA A 119 4.56 -25.71 -15.09
C ALA A 119 4.66 -25.26 -16.56
N ALA A 120 5.53 -25.92 -17.30
CA ALA A 120 5.94 -25.53 -18.65
C ALA A 120 4.75 -25.28 -19.57
N THR A 121 4.72 -24.12 -20.23
CA THR A 121 4.10 -23.96 -21.55
C THR A 121 4.84 -22.86 -22.29
N ASP A 122 5.40 -23.21 -23.44
CA ASP A 122 5.99 -22.27 -24.41
C ASP A 122 4.91 -21.29 -24.90
N LEU A 123 5.24 -20.00 -24.94
CA LEU A 123 4.49 -18.99 -25.68
C LEU A 123 5.45 -18.21 -26.60
N PRO A 124 5.03 -17.92 -27.84
CA PRO A 124 5.87 -17.32 -28.86
C PRO A 124 6.06 -15.81 -28.66
N ASP A 125 7.17 -15.35 -29.22
CA ASP A 125 7.66 -13.98 -29.25
C ASP A 125 6.75 -13.09 -30.12
N ALA A 126 6.15 -12.04 -29.55
CA ALA A 126 5.47 -11.01 -30.33
C ALA A 126 5.41 -9.64 -29.64
N ALA A 127 5.96 -8.68 -30.40
CA ALA A 127 5.57 -7.29 -30.56
C ALA A 127 5.93 -6.27 -29.44
N HIS A 128 7.02 -5.55 -29.71
CA HIS A 128 7.21 -4.19 -29.23
C HIS A 128 6.11 -3.27 -29.78
N ALA A 129 5.26 -2.77 -28.88
CA ALA A 129 4.48 -1.56 -29.12
C ALA A 129 5.17 -0.43 -28.36
N GLU A 130 5.73 0.53 -29.10
CA GLU A 130 6.29 1.76 -28.53
C GLU A 130 5.17 2.52 -27.81
N LEU A 131 5.33 2.67 -26.50
CA LEU A 131 4.46 3.49 -25.67
C LEU A 131 4.76 4.97 -25.99
N SER A 132 4.15 5.46 -27.07
CA SER A 132 4.21 6.86 -27.44
C SER A 132 3.65 7.71 -26.29
N ALA A 133 4.41 8.75 -25.96
CA ALA A 133 4.27 9.60 -24.79
C ALA A 133 2.83 9.91 -24.42
N LEU A 134 2.42 9.45 -23.24
CA LEU A 134 1.15 9.83 -22.63
C LEU A 134 1.20 11.35 -22.35
N PRO A 135 0.31 12.16 -22.96
CA PRO A 135 0.18 13.56 -22.56
C PRO A 135 -0.31 13.62 -21.09
N GLY A 136 -0.17 14.77 -20.44
CA GLY A 136 -0.32 14.99 -18.99
C GLY A 136 -1.67 14.68 -18.32
N THR A 137 -2.49 13.81 -18.89
CA THR A 137 -3.57 13.10 -18.22
C THR A 137 -3.00 12.08 -17.25
N SER A 138 -3.63 11.93 -16.08
CA SER A 138 -3.20 10.92 -15.11
C SER A 138 -3.31 9.51 -15.71
N LEU A 139 -2.41 8.60 -15.34
CA LEU A 139 -2.46 7.21 -15.83
C LEU A 139 -3.81 6.56 -15.52
N ASP A 140 -4.43 6.93 -14.40
CA ASP A 140 -5.77 6.51 -14.02
C ASP A 140 -6.84 6.91 -15.06
N GLU A 141 -6.81 8.17 -15.51
CA GLU A 141 -7.71 8.68 -16.55
C GLU A 141 -7.51 7.95 -17.89
N ILE A 142 -6.26 7.62 -18.24
CA ILE A 142 -5.94 6.85 -19.44
C ILE A 142 -6.47 5.41 -19.34
N ILE A 143 -6.32 4.77 -18.18
CA ILE A 143 -6.87 3.44 -17.91
C ILE A 143 -8.39 3.49 -18.04
N MET A 144 -9.05 4.43 -17.37
CA MET A 144 -10.50 4.54 -17.35
C MET A 144 -11.09 4.87 -18.72
N SER A 145 -10.47 5.77 -19.48
CA SER A 145 -10.89 6.09 -20.85
C SER A 145 -10.74 4.89 -21.79
N THR A 146 -9.62 4.16 -21.71
CA THR A 146 -9.38 2.94 -22.51
C THR A 146 -10.40 1.85 -22.19
N LEU A 147 -10.71 1.64 -20.91
CA LEU A 147 -11.72 0.67 -20.49
C LEU A 147 -13.12 1.07 -20.96
N ALA A 148 -13.48 2.35 -20.86
CA ALA A 148 -14.76 2.86 -21.34
C ALA A 148 -14.92 2.65 -22.87
N ASP A 149 -13.85 2.83 -23.65
CA ASP A 149 -13.86 2.55 -25.09
C ASP A 149 -14.05 1.07 -25.42
N ARG A 150 -13.39 0.16 -24.69
CA ARG A 150 -13.58 -1.29 -24.87
C ARG A 150 -15.01 -1.72 -24.56
N ILE A 151 -15.58 -1.25 -23.45
CA ILE A 151 -16.96 -1.58 -23.07
C ILE A 151 -17.96 -1.05 -24.12
N ARG A 152 -17.73 0.16 -24.66
CA ARG A 152 -18.57 0.71 -25.74
C ARG A 152 -18.47 -0.05 -27.05
N SER A 153 -17.29 -0.58 -27.39
CA SER A 153 -17.08 -1.32 -28.64
C SER A 153 -17.64 -2.74 -28.60
N ASP A 154 -17.65 -3.40 -27.44
CA ASP A 154 -18.29 -4.71 -27.23
C ASP A 154 -19.83 -4.66 -27.18
N HIS A 155 -20.42 -3.46 -27.06
CA HIS A 155 -21.85 -3.23 -27.18
C HIS A 155 -22.19 -2.33 -28.36
N PRO A 156 -22.27 -2.88 -29.59
CA PRO A 156 -22.70 -2.13 -30.76
C PRO A 156 -24.19 -1.81 -30.62
N SER A 157 -24.49 -0.68 -29.98
CA SER A 157 -25.83 -0.13 -29.96
C SER A 157 -26.25 0.18 -31.39
N ALA A 158 -27.19 -0.63 -31.86
CA ALA A 158 -27.92 -0.57 -33.10
C ALA A 158 -28.10 0.86 -33.65
N ARG A 159 -27.25 1.23 -34.62
CA ARG A 159 -27.48 2.41 -35.46
C ARG A 159 -27.71 1.99 -36.90
N ARG A 160 -28.91 1.48 -37.17
CA ARG A 160 -29.46 1.43 -38.53
C ARG A 160 -30.99 1.40 -38.51
N LYS A 161 -31.59 2.58 -38.60
CA LYS A 161 -32.76 2.87 -39.45
C LYS A 161 -32.91 4.39 -39.61
N ARG A 162 -32.11 4.94 -40.51
CA ARG A 162 -32.54 6.06 -41.36
C ARG A 162 -32.82 5.46 -42.75
N SER A 163 -34.09 5.17 -42.98
CA SER A 163 -34.75 5.06 -44.29
C SER A 163 -36.17 5.53 -44.00
N GLY A 164 -36.57 6.76 -44.34
CA GLY A 164 -36.63 7.25 -45.70
C GLY A 164 -37.96 6.82 -46.29
N THR A 165 -39.03 7.59 -46.06
CA THR A 165 -40.19 7.67 -46.96
C THR A 165 -40.82 9.04 -46.83
N ARG A 166 -40.85 9.76 -47.95
CA ARG A 166 -41.61 10.99 -48.18
C ARG A 166 -43.09 10.66 -48.37
N ASP A 167 -43.88 11.72 -48.43
CA ASP A 167 -45.16 11.89 -49.10
C ASP A 167 -46.46 11.63 -48.31
N GLY A 168 -47.19 12.74 -48.13
CA GLY A 168 -48.54 12.88 -48.70
C GLY A 168 -49.70 12.36 -47.85
N SER A 169 -50.36 13.28 -47.14
CA SER A 169 -51.75 13.70 -47.44
C SER A 169 -52.20 14.82 -46.51
#